data_AF-A0A7S0VTJ3-F1
#
_entry.id   AF-A0A7S0VTJ3-F1
#
_cell.length_a   1.000
_cell.length_b   1.000
_cell.length_c   1.000
_cell.angle_alpha   90.00
_cell.angle_beta   90.00
_cell.angle_gamma   90.00
#
_symmetry.space_group_name_H-M   'P 1'
#
loop_
_entity.id
_entity.type
_entity.pdbx_description
1 polymer ?
#
loop_
_entity_poly.entity_id
_entity_poly.type
_entity_poly.pdbx_seq_one_letter_code
_entity_poly.pdbx_strand_id
1 'polypeptide(L)'
;QIAGDAAMVARLNAYDKKAGDFGKARQKAASEFQLTERQALIDFNKALEPVLLQVVSEKNAQIVLSKSALIYGVDSVDVSALVISKLDATTPTLSVVRKRIPDQ
;
A
#
# COMPACT_ATOMS: atom_id res chain seq x y z
N GLN A 1 -24.03 37.27 -35.13
CA GLN A 1 -23.98 35.90 -34.60
C GLN A 1 -22.55 35.32 -34.43
N ILE A 2 -21.49 35.98 -34.91
CA ILE A 2 -20.11 35.45 -34.92
C ILE A 2 -19.44 35.38 -33.52
N ALA A 3 -19.86 36.21 -32.56
CA ALA A 3 -19.29 36.20 -31.20
C ALA A 3 -19.67 34.96 -30.36
N GLY A 4 -20.78 34.29 -30.71
CA GLY A 4 -21.20 33.04 -30.06
C GLY A 4 -20.30 31.86 -30.41
N ASP A 5 -19.82 31.80 -31.66
CA ASP A 5 -18.92 30.75 -32.15
C ASP A 5 -17.52 30.86 -31.53
N ALA A 6 -16.93 32.06 -31.49
CA ALA A 6 -15.59 32.24 -30.92
C ALA A 6 -15.55 31.90 -29.41
N ALA A 7 -16.57 32.29 -28.66
CA ALA A 7 -16.69 31.96 -27.24
C ALA A 7 -16.94 30.46 -27.00
N MET A 8 -17.70 29.81 -27.88
CA MET A 8 -17.93 28.37 -27.84
C MET A 8 -16.66 27.57 -28.14
N VAL A 9 -15.91 27.94 -29.18
CA VAL A 9 -14.62 27.33 -29.52
C VAL A 9 -13.61 27.49 -28.37
N ALA A 10 -13.54 28.67 -27.75
CA ALA A 10 -12.68 28.88 -26.58
C ALA A 10 -13.07 27.98 -25.39
N ARG A 11 -14.37 27.80 -25.15
CA ARG A 11 -14.86 26.89 -24.09
C ARG A 11 -14.57 25.42 -24.41
N LEU A 12 -14.72 25.00 -25.65
CA LEU A 12 -14.38 23.64 -26.09
C LEU A 12 -12.89 23.35 -25.90
N ASN A 13 -12.02 24.24 -26.39
CA ASN A 13 -10.57 24.09 -26.20
C ASN A 13 -10.17 24.06 -24.71
N ALA A 14 -10.79 24.91 -23.88
CA ALA A 14 -10.56 24.91 -22.43
C ALA A 14 -11.04 23.61 -21.76
N TYR A 15 -12.17 23.06 -22.22
CA TYR A 15 -12.69 21.78 -21.75
C TYR A 15 -11.76 20.63 -22.13
N ASP A 16 -11.32 20.55 -23.40
CA ASP A 16 -10.42 19.50 -23.87
C ASP A 16 -9.08 19.53 -23.12
N LYS A 17 -8.54 20.73 -22.87
CA LYS A 17 -7.35 20.90 -22.03
C LYS A 17 -7.59 20.38 -20.61
N LYS A 18 -8.71 20.77 -19.98
CA LYS A 18 -9.05 20.32 -18.62
C LYS A 18 -9.26 18.81 -18.56
N ALA A 19 -9.87 18.22 -19.58
CA ALA A 19 -10.04 16.78 -19.69
C ALA A 19 -8.69 16.05 -19.81
N GLY A 20 -7.78 16.58 -20.63
CA GLY A 20 -6.41 16.07 -20.75
C GLY A 20 -5.61 16.16 -19.44
N ASP A 21 -5.65 17.32 -18.78
CA ASP A 21 -4.96 17.55 -17.50
C ASP A 21 -5.53 16.66 -16.39
N PHE A 22 -6.85 16.47 -16.35
CA PHE A 22 -7.50 15.54 -15.43
C PHE A 22 -7.08 14.09 -15.70
N GLY A 23 -7.00 13.68 -16.97
CA GLY A 23 -6.51 12.35 -17.36
C GLY A 23 -5.10 12.08 -16.84
N LYS A 24 -4.19 13.03 -17.04
CA LYS A 24 -2.80 12.96 -16.53
C LYS A 24 -2.77 12.91 -15.00
N ALA A 25 -3.52 13.77 -14.33
CA ALA A 25 -3.58 13.80 -12.87
C ALA A 25 -4.13 12.49 -12.29
N ARG A 26 -5.14 11.90 -12.94
CA ARG A 26 -5.70 10.60 -12.56
C ARG A 26 -4.67 9.47 -12.72
N GLN A 27 -3.96 9.43 -13.84
CA GLN A 27 -2.91 8.44 -14.07
C GLN A 27 -1.80 8.57 -13.03
N LYS A 28 -1.34 9.80 -12.75
CA LYS A 28 -0.36 10.08 -11.69
C LYS A 28 -0.83 9.60 -10.33
N ALA A 29 -2.07 9.92 -9.95
CA ALA A 29 -2.63 9.51 -8.66
C ALA A 29 -2.72 7.97 -8.53
N ALA A 30 -3.07 7.26 -9.60
CA ALA A 30 -3.09 5.79 -9.61
C ALA A 30 -1.69 5.19 -9.38
N SER A 31 -0.66 5.72 -10.07
CA SER A 31 0.72 5.28 -9.88
C SER A 31 1.24 5.59 -8.46
N GLU A 32 0.95 6.78 -7.93
CA GLU A 32 1.31 7.15 -6.57
C GLU A 32 0.61 6.28 -5.51
N PHE A 33 -0.65 5.90 -5.75
CA PHE A 33 -1.38 4.98 -4.89
C PHE A 33 -0.69 3.61 -4.82
N GLN A 34 -0.35 3.02 -5.99
CA GLN A 34 0.36 1.74 -6.05
C GLN A 34 1.73 1.77 -5.35
N LEU A 35 2.48 2.87 -5.50
CA LEU A 35 3.75 3.04 -4.79
C LEU A 35 3.56 3.18 -3.28
N THR A 36 2.51 3.90 -2.86
CA THR A 36 2.17 4.08 -1.44
C THR A 36 1.80 2.75 -0.81
N GLU A 37 0.99 1.93 -1.49
CA GLU A 37 0.60 0.59 -1.05
C GLU A 37 1.81 -0.33 -0.89
N ARG A 38 2.70 -0.38 -1.90
CA ARG A 38 3.94 -1.16 -1.84
C ARG A 38 4.82 -0.73 -0.67
N GLN A 39 4.97 0.58 -0.43
CA GLN A 39 5.75 1.05 0.71
C GLN A 39 5.09 0.65 2.03
N ALA A 40 3.78 0.81 2.17
CA ALA A 40 3.07 0.45 3.39
C ALA A 40 3.26 -1.04 3.73
N LEU A 41 3.26 -1.93 2.73
CA LEU A 41 3.56 -3.35 2.92
C LEU A 41 5.02 -3.59 3.36
N ILE A 42 5.99 -2.84 2.83
CA ILE A 42 7.39 -2.92 3.27
C ILE A 42 7.51 -2.50 4.74
N ASP A 43 6.88 -1.38 5.10
CA ASP A 43 6.95 -0.83 6.46
C ASP A 43 6.22 -1.74 7.46
N PHE A 44 5.12 -2.36 7.04
CA PHE A 44 4.43 -3.40 7.81
C PHE A 44 5.34 -4.61 8.07
N ASN A 45 6.00 -5.15 7.05
CA ASN A 45 6.90 -6.30 7.21
C ASN A 45 8.11 -5.97 8.11
N LYS A 46 8.63 -4.74 8.06
CA LYS A 46 9.67 -4.28 8.99
C LYS A 46 9.18 -4.22 10.43
N ALA A 47 7.95 -3.79 10.66
CA ALA A 47 7.36 -3.80 11.99
C ALA A 47 7.07 -5.22 12.52
N LEU A 48 6.84 -6.18 11.62
CA LEU A 48 6.61 -7.58 11.94
C LEU A 48 7.90 -8.31 12.37
N GLU A 49 9.05 -7.98 11.79
CA GLU A 49 10.35 -8.62 12.07
C GLU A 49 10.69 -8.74 13.56
N PRO A 50 10.65 -7.67 14.40
CA PRO A 50 10.96 -7.80 15.83
C PRO A 50 9.97 -8.69 16.58
N VAL A 51 8.70 -8.70 16.18
CA VAL A 51 7.66 -9.55 16.78
C VAL A 51 7.92 -11.02 16.47
N LEU A 52 8.31 -11.34 15.23
CA LEU A 52 8.70 -12.69 14.84
C LEU A 52 9.91 -13.17 15.65
N LEU A 53 10.95 -12.34 15.78
CA LEU A 53 12.15 -12.68 16.55
C LEU A 53 11.82 -12.94 18.03
N GLN A 54 10.91 -12.15 18.61
CA GLN A 54 10.44 -12.37 19.97
C GLN A 54 9.76 -13.74 20.12
N VAL A 55 8.84 -14.07 19.21
CA VAL A 55 8.13 -15.37 19.26
C VAL A 55 9.09 -16.54 19.03
N VAL A 56 10.05 -16.39 18.12
CA VAL A 56 11.09 -17.39 17.86
C VAL A 56 11.90 -17.67 19.13
N SER A 57 12.31 -16.62 19.85
CA SER A 57 13.02 -16.75 21.12
C SER A 57 12.14 -17.42 22.20
N GLU A 58 10.89 -17.00 22.35
CA GLU A 58 9.95 -17.57 23.33
C GLU A 58 9.65 -19.05 23.09
N LYS A 59 9.62 -19.47 21.82
CA LYS A 59 9.36 -20.86 21.43
C LYS A 59 10.63 -21.70 21.27
N ASN A 60 11.81 -21.10 21.45
CA ASN A 60 13.11 -21.73 21.14
C ASN A 60 13.12 -22.32 19.72
N ALA A 61 12.47 -21.64 18.77
CA ALA A 61 12.35 -22.08 17.40
C ALA A 61 13.67 -21.88 16.65
N GLN A 62 14.02 -22.83 15.78
CA GLN A 62 15.23 -22.77 14.94
C GLN A 62 14.89 -22.44 13.49
N ILE A 63 13.63 -22.65 13.09
CA ILE A 63 13.14 -22.39 11.74
C ILE A 63 11.71 -21.84 11.81
N VAL A 64 11.39 -20.93 10.90
CA VAL A 64 10.03 -20.43 10.65
C VAL A 64 9.66 -20.80 9.23
N LEU A 65 8.50 -21.44 9.05
CA LEU A 65 7.99 -21.85 7.75
C LEU A 65 6.65 -21.16 7.49
N SER A 66 6.44 -20.73 6.24
CA SER A 66 5.12 -20.26 5.82
C SER A 66 4.12 -21.42 5.82
N LYS A 67 2.91 -21.16 6.32
CA LYS A 67 1.80 -22.13 6.27
C LYS A 67 1.48 -22.58 4.85
N SER A 68 1.67 -21.70 3.85
CA SER A 68 1.46 -22.04 2.43
C SER A 68 2.45 -23.05 1.87
N ALA A 69 3.58 -23.28 2.54
CA ALA A 69 4.60 -24.25 2.15
C ALA A 69 4.44 -25.60 2.87
N LEU A 70 3.46 -25.72 3.78
CA LEU A 70 3.20 -26.92 4.58
C LEU A 70 1.99 -27.67 4.03
N ILE A 71 2.16 -28.97 3.77
CA ILE A 71 1.06 -29.86 3.38
C ILE A 71 0.27 -30.31 4.63
N TYR A 72 0.96 -30.48 5.76
CA TYR A 72 0.38 -30.89 7.03
C TYR A 72 1.18 -30.28 8.20
N GLY A 73 0.47 -29.84 9.23
CA GLY A 73 1.02 -29.35 10.49
C GLY A 73 -0.07 -29.40 11.56
N VAL A 74 0.34 -29.59 12.81
CA VAL A 74 -0.59 -29.58 13.96
C VAL A 74 -0.78 -28.15 14.47
N ASP A 75 -1.95 -27.82 15.01
CA ASP A 75 -2.25 -26.45 15.45
C ASP A 75 -1.28 -25.95 16.54
N SER A 76 -0.69 -26.85 17.33
CA SER A 76 0.25 -26.49 18.40
C SER A 76 1.57 -25.89 17.90
N VAL A 77 1.93 -26.09 16.63
CA VAL A 77 3.12 -25.48 16.02
C VAL A 77 2.81 -24.20 15.25
N ASP A 78 1.53 -23.87 15.02
CA ASP A 78 1.13 -22.63 14.39
C ASP A 78 1.15 -21.49 15.43
N VAL A 79 2.09 -20.56 15.23
CA VAL A 79 2.28 -19.41 16.11
C VAL A 79 1.61 -18.14 15.57
N SER A 80 0.87 -18.22 14.47
CA SER A 80 0.30 -17.06 13.78
C SER A 80 -0.56 -16.20 14.71
N ALA A 81 -1.42 -16.83 15.52
CA ALA A 81 -2.27 -16.11 16.48
C ALA A 81 -1.46 -15.36 17.55
N LEU A 82 -0.35 -15.95 18.01
CA LEU A 82 0.54 -15.32 18.99
C LEU A 82 1.28 -14.12 18.39
N VAL A 83 1.76 -14.26 17.16
CA VAL A 83 2.42 -13.17 16.42
C VAL A 83 1.46 -12.01 16.19
N ILE A 84 0.23 -12.27 15.75
CA ILE A 84 -0.81 -11.25 15.55
C ILE A 84 -1.08 -10.51 16.87
N SER A 85 -1.32 -11.25 17.97
CA SER A 85 -1.59 -10.64 19.27
C SER A 85 -0.45 -9.73 19.75
N LYS A 86 0.80 -10.11 19.52
CA LYS A 86 1.96 -9.28 19.89
C LYS A 86 2.09 -8.07 18.98
N LEU A 87 1.90 -8.25 17.67
CA LEU A 87 1.95 -7.15 16.71
C LEU A 87 0.89 -6.10 17.02
N ASP A 88 -0.33 -6.52 17.32
CA ASP A 88 -1.42 -5.61 17.69
C ASP A 88 -1.10 -4.84 18.98
N ALA A 89 -0.40 -5.48 19.93
CA ALA A 89 0.01 -4.85 21.18
C ALA A 89 1.16 -3.84 21.00
N THR A 90 2.12 -4.11 20.12
CA THR A 90 3.31 -3.26 19.93
C THR A 90 3.12 -2.19 18.85
N THR A 91 2.37 -2.51 17.79
CA THR A 91 2.21 -1.70 16.59
C THR A 91 0.74 -1.71 16.12
N PRO A 92 -0.18 -1.14 16.92
CA PRO A 92 -1.61 -1.14 16.59
C PRO A 92 -1.95 -0.33 15.33
N THR A 93 -1.07 0.59 14.93
CA THR A 93 -1.25 1.43 13.75
C THR A 93 0.06 1.59 12.99
N LEU A 94 -0.03 1.70 11.66
CA LEU A 94 1.09 2.07 10.81
C LEU A 94 0.75 3.36 10.07
N SER A 95 1.59 4.38 10.20
CA SER A 95 1.41 5.64 9.48
C SER A 95 1.73 5.44 8.01
N VAL A 96 0.78 5.78 7.12
CA VAL A 96 0.94 5.67 5.68
C VAL A 96 1.06 7.06 5.08
N VAL A 97 2.20 7.33 4.43
CA VAL A 97 2.46 8.61 3.76
C VAL A 97 2.48 8.40 2.25
N ARG A 98 1.64 9.17 1.55
CA ARG A 98 1.57 9.15 0.08
C ARG A 98 2.95 9.35 -0.54
N LYS A 99 3.38 8.40 -1.36
CA LYS A 99 4.56 8.53 -2.21
C LYS A 99 4.21 9.37 -3.43
N ARG A 100 4.97 10.43 -3.65
CA ARG A 100 4.78 11.37 -4.77
C ARG A 100 5.71 11.00 -5.91
N ILE A 101 5.18 11.02 -7.12
CA ILE A 101 5.99 10.92 -8.34
C ILE A 101 6.22 12.37 -8.80
N PRO A 102 7.47 12.78 -9.09
CA PRO A 102 7.74 14.10 -9.63
C PRO A 102 6.92 14.36 -10.90
N ASP A 103 6.47 15.60 -11.11
CA ASP A 103 5.96 15.98 -12.41
C ASP A 103 7.11 15.92 -13.44
N GLN A 104 6.85 15.31 -14.60
CA GLN A 104 7.77 15.32 -15.74
C GLN A 104 7.57 16.59 -16.57
#